data_AF-M7TIF4-F1
#
_entry.id   AF-M7TIF4-F1
#
_cell.length_a   1.000
_cell.length_b   1.000
_cell.length_c   1.000
_cell.angle_alpha   90.00
_cell.angle_beta   90.00
_cell.angle_gamma   90.00
#
_symmetry.space_group_name_H-M   'P 1'
#
loop_
_entity.id
_entity.type
_entity.pdbx_description
1 polymer ?
#
loop_
_entity_poly.entity_id
_entity_poly.type
_entity_poly.pdbx_seq_one_letter_code
_entity_poly.pdbx_strand_id
1 'polypeptide(L)'
;MGSKNRRVAQAATSEFIPKHPSEIKAHPNIVLTGNILTLTIDYCAPGSPIEKSTSMKSLLAILPDYTPYAKILQLSIHAGIPHMEPQSVHTAHIQDMKSIVGEVNKFKKLEVVRVRMLIDHCSFPQMKLAAAMFGLRKEVQRNLQYVVKGEEPVRIEQEDDMMKRLFGVWRKEFL
;
A
#
# COMPACT_ATOMS: atom_id res chain seq x y z
N MET A 1 -20.79 -32.41 -49.79
CA MET A 1 -19.69 -32.15 -48.83
C MET A 1 -20.14 -31.05 -47.87
N GLY A 2 -20.66 -31.41 -46.70
CA GLY A 2 -21.07 -30.44 -45.67
C GLY A 2 -20.13 -30.55 -44.48
N SER A 3 -19.21 -29.60 -44.34
CA SER A 3 -18.28 -29.57 -43.20
C SER A 3 -18.86 -28.72 -42.08
N LYS A 4 -18.94 -29.33 -40.89
CA LYS A 4 -19.59 -28.82 -39.68
C LYS A 4 -18.77 -27.66 -39.08
N ASN A 5 -19.37 -26.48 -38.98
CA ASN A 5 -18.87 -25.39 -38.15
C ASN A 5 -19.03 -25.74 -36.67
N ARG A 6 -17.96 -26.23 -36.04
CA ARG A 6 -17.88 -26.46 -34.60
C ARG A 6 -17.63 -25.11 -33.92
N ARG A 7 -18.71 -24.43 -33.49
CA ARG A 7 -18.59 -23.27 -32.60
C ARG A 7 -18.06 -23.75 -31.25
N VAL A 8 -16.87 -23.29 -30.88
CA VAL A 8 -16.30 -23.46 -29.55
C VAL A 8 -17.14 -22.61 -28.60
N ALA A 9 -17.75 -23.23 -27.59
CA ALA A 9 -18.44 -22.52 -26.53
C ALA A 9 -17.44 -21.67 -25.76
N GLN A 10 -17.59 -20.34 -25.80
CA GLN A 10 -16.88 -19.45 -24.90
C GLN A 10 -17.31 -19.79 -23.48
N ALA A 11 -16.37 -20.23 -22.66
CA ALA A 11 -16.58 -20.45 -21.24
C ALA A 11 -17.08 -19.13 -20.63
N ALA A 12 -18.29 -19.15 -20.08
CA ALA A 12 -18.85 -18.03 -19.35
C ALA A 12 -17.87 -17.67 -18.22
N THR A 13 -17.37 -16.44 -18.22
CA THR A 13 -16.66 -15.85 -17.09
C THR A 13 -17.58 -15.94 -15.88
N SER A 14 -17.23 -16.76 -14.89
CA SER A 14 -17.94 -16.78 -13.61
C SER A 14 -17.98 -15.36 -13.06
N GLU A 15 -19.16 -14.77 -12.96
CA GLU A 15 -19.32 -13.44 -12.36
C GLU A 15 -18.80 -13.51 -10.93
N PHE A 16 -17.67 -12.85 -10.68
CA PHE A 16 -17.14 -12.68 -9.34
C PHE A 16 -18.08 -11.71 -8.62
N ILE A 17 -18.98 -12.25 -7.79
CA ILE A 17 -19.83 -11.46 -6.92
C ILE A 17 -18.98 -11.02 -5.72
N PRO A 18 -18.74 -9.71 -5.53
CA PRO A 18 -18.03 -9.21 -4.35
C PRO A 18 -18.75 -9.59 -3.05
N LYS A 19 -18.01 -10.11 -2.07
CA LYS A 19 -18.51 -10.35 -0.70
C LYS A 19 -19.02 -9.06 -0.10
N HIS A 20 -20.15 -9.05 0.62
CA HIS A 20 -20.59 -7.82 1.28
C HIS A 20 -19.48 -7.31 2.23
N PRO A 21 -19.24 -5.99 2.37
CA PRO A 21 -18.13 -5.48 3.19
C PRO A 21 -18.08 -6.02 4.63
N SER A 22 -19.24 -6.31 5.23
CA SER A 22 -19.33 -6.90 6.58
C SER A 22 -18.89 -8.38 6.65
N GLU A 23 -18.78 -9.06 5.52
CA GLU A 23 -18.34 -10.45 5.41
C GLU A 23 -16.83 -10.57 5.18
N ILE A 24 -16.16 -9.44 4.90
CA ILE A 24 -14.70 -9.42 4.75
C ILE A 24 -14.09 -9.61 6.15
N LYS A 25 -13.11 -10.51 6.24
CA LYS A 25 -12.40 -10.78 7.49
C LYS A 25 -11.77 -9.48 8.02
N ALA A 26 -12.14 -9.12 9.25
CA ALA A 26 -11.56 -7.98 9.94
C ALA A 26 -10.06 -8.17 10.19
N HIS A 27 -9.30 -7.08 10.13
CA HIS A 27 -7.89 -7.06 10.48
C HIS A 27 -7.55 -5.72 11.14
N PRO A 28 -6.70 -5.72 12.19
CA PRO A 28 -6.45 -4.52 13.00
C PRO A 28 -5.90 -3.33 12.19
N ASN A 29 -5.16 -3.63 11.12
CA ASN A 29 -4.50 -2.62 10.29
C ASN A 29 -5.29 -2.20 9.04
N ILE A 30 -6.56 -2.61 8.91
CA ILE A 30 -7.40 -2.26 7.76
C ILE A 30 -8.79 -1.80 8.22
N VAL A 31 -9.25 -0.68 7.68
CA VAL A 31 -10.60 -0.17 7.96
C VAL A 31 -11.18 0.37 6.66
N LEU A 32 -12.41 -0.02 6.33
CA LEU A 32 -13.16 0.55 5.21
C LEU A 32 -14.26 1.46 5.75
N THR A 33 -14.22 2.74 5.37
CA THR A 33 -15.25 3.73 5.70
C THR A 33 -15.77 4.36 4.41
N GLY A 34 -16.98 4.00 4.01
CA GLY A 34 -17.52 4.36 2.70
C GLY A 34 -16.67 3.75 1.58
N ASN A 35 -16.05 4.60 0.76
CA ASN A 35 -15.13 4.19 -0.32
C ASN A 35 -13.65 4.45 0.02
N ILE A 36 -13.35 4.77 1.27
CA ILE A 36 -12.01 5.05 1.78
C ILE A 36 -11.51 3.83 2.53
N LEU A 37 -10.46 3.20 2.00
CA LEU A 37 -9.74 2.12 2.67
C LEU A 37 -8.52 2.68 3.38
N THR A 38 -8.45 2.50 4.69
CA THR A 38 -7.31 2.92 5.51
C THR A 38 -6.46 1.72 5.87
N LEU A 39 -5.16 1.80 5.56
CA LEU A 39 -4.13 0.84 5.95
C LEU A 39 -3.17 1.51 6.93
N THR A 40 -2.89 0.85 8.05
CA THR A 40 -1.94 1.32 9.05
C THR A 40 -0.77 0.34 9.17
N ILE A 41 0.42 0.75 8.74
CA ILE A 41 1.64 -0.05 8.83
C ILE A 41 2.54 0.59 9.88
N ASP A 42 2.63 -0.04 11.05
CA ASP A 42 3.48 0.42 12.14
C ASP A 42 4.60 -0.60 12.40
N TYR A 43 5.79 -0.29 11.86
CA TYR A 43 6.99 -1.11 12.08
C TYR A 43 7.62 -0.85 13.45
N CYS A 44 7.30 0.27 14.10
CA CYS A 44 7.81 0.66 15.41
C CYS A 44 6.97 0.09 16.56
N ALA A 45 5.75 -0.38 16.29
CA ALA A 45 4.88 -1.01 17.27
C ALA A 45 5.58 -2.18 17.99
N PRO A 46 5.26 -2.41 19.27
CA PRO A 46 5.70 -3.61 19.99
C PRO A 46 5.27 -4.88 19.27
N GLY A 47 6.15 -5.89 19.28
CA GLY A 47 5.88 -7.20 18.68
C GLY A 47 7.15 -7.85 18.15
N SER A 48 7.19 -9.17 18.22
CA SER A 48 8.28 -9.97 17.65
C SER A 48 8.28 -9.86 16.12
N PRO A 49 9.45 -10.09 15.46
CA PRO A 49 9.51 -10.13 13.99
C PRO A 49 8.55 -11.14 13.35
N ILE A 50 8.28 -12.26 14.04
CA ILE A 50 7.36 -13.31 13.58
C ILE A 50 5.92 -12.80 13.59
N GLU A 51 5.51 -12.11 14.65
CA GLU A 51 4.17 -11.52 14.75
C GLU A 51 3.95 -10.45 13.68
N LYS A 52 4.93 -9.56 13.49
CA LYS A 52 4.89 -8.53 12.44
C LYS A 52 4.78 -9.15 11.04
N SER A 53 5.60 -10.15 10.74
CA SER A 53 5.54 -10.88 9.46
C SER A 53 4.20 -11.59 9.26
N THR A 54 3.66 -12.20 10.31
CA THR A 54 2.36 -12.89 10.27
C THR A 54 1.22 -11.91 10.03
N SER A 55 1.23 -10.78 10.73
CA SER A 55 0.26 -9.70 10.53
C SER A 55 0.31 -9.18 9.09
N MET A 56 1.50 -8.87 8.56
CA MET A 56 1.65 -8.40 7.17
C MET A 56 1.15 -9.42 6.14
N LYS A 57 1.49 -10.72 6.30
CA LYS A 57 0.98 -11.78 5.42
C LYS A 57 -0.55 -11.85 5.46
N SER A 58 -1.13 -11.76 6.65
CA SER A 58 -2.59 -11.79 6.79
C SER A 58 -3.27 -10.56 6.19
N LEU A 59 -2.64 -9.38 6.30
CA LEU A 59 -3.08 -8.15 5.65
C LEU A 59 -3.09 -8.28 4.13
N LEU A 60 -1.98 -8.75 3.54
CA LEU A 60 -1.85 -8.94 2.09
C LEU A 60 -2.85 -9.97 1.56
N ALA A 61 -3.17 -11.00 2.35
CA ALA A 61 -4.14 -12.02 1.96
C ALA A 61 -5.58 -11.49 1.86
N ILE A 62 -5.97 -10.53 2.70
CA ILE A 62 -7.33 -9.97 2.73
C ILE A 62 -7.47 -8.69 1.89
N LEU A 63 -6.38 -7.98 1.62
CA LEU A 63 -6.40 -6.70 0.90
C LEU A 63 -7.17 -6.79 -0.43
N PRO A 64 -7.03 -7.87 -1.25
CA PRO A 64 -7.78 -8.02 -2.50
C PRO A 64 -9.31 -7.98 -2.33
N ASP A 65 -9.85 -8.45 -1.20
CA ASP A 65 -11.30 -8.47 -0.95
C ASP A 65 -11.91 -7.05 -0.90
N TYR A 66 -11.08 -6.03 -0.63
CA TYR A 66 -11.50 -4.62 -0.60
C TYR A 66 -11.47 -3.93 -1.98
N THR A 67 -10.89 -4.58 -2.99
CA THR A 67 -10.75 -4.06 -4.37
C THR A 67 -12.05 -3.47 -4.95
N PRO A 68 -13.23 -4.11 -4.78
CA PRO A 68 -14.47 -3.63 -5.41
C PRO A 68 -15.00 -2.31 -4.83
N TYR A 69 -14.57 -1.96 -3.60
CA TYR A 69 -15.14 -0.90 -2.78
C TYR A 69 -14.27 0.36 -2.70
N ALA A 70 -12.95 0.19 -2.72
CA ALA A 70 -12.01 1.29 -2.47
C ALA A 70 -11.82 2.18 -3.71
N LYS A 71 -12.15 3.46 -3.56
CA LYS A 71 -11.79 4.53 -4.51
C LYS A 71 -10.62 5.36 -4.00
N ILE A 72 -10.48 5.47 -2.68
CA ILE A 72 -9.38 6.17 -2.02
C ILE A 72 -8.69 5.20 -1.08
N LEU A 73 -7.35 5.17 -1.13
CA LEU A 73 -6.53 4.47 -0.15
C LEU A 73 -5.82 5.49 0.73
N GLN A 74 -5.97 5.37 2.04
CA GLN A 74 -5.15 6.08 3.02
C GLN A 74 -4.12 5.10 3.59
N LEU A 75 -2.84 5.36 3.36
CA LEU A 75 -1.75 4.53 3.82
C LEU A 75 -0.96 5.29 4.88
N SER A 76 -1.12 4.92 6.15
CA SER A 76 -0.37 5.47 7.26
C SER A 76 0.83 4.56 7.56
N ILE A 77 2.03 5.12 7.62
CA ILE A 77 3.27 4.36 7.82
C ILE A 77 4.03 4.98 8.99
N HIS A 78 4.40 4.18 9.98
CA HIS A 78 5.38 4.52 11.01
C HIS A 78 6.57 3.56 10.86
N ALA A 79 7.74 4.15 10.64
CA ALA A 79 8.97 3.39 10.41
C ALA A 79 10.12 3.98 11.23
N GLY A 80 11.02 3.10 11.68
CA GLY A 80 12.23 3.50 12.37
C GLY A 80 13.20 4.23 11.44
N ILE A 81 14.31 4.70 12.00
CA ILE A 81 15.40 5.28 11.22
C ILE A 81 16.22 4.14 10.60
N PRO A 82 16.29 4.00 9.26
CA PRO A 82 16.87 2.80 8.61
C PRO A 82 18.31 2.44 8.99
N HIS A 83 19.15 3.42 9.34
CA HIS A 83 20.54 3.14 9.74
C HIS A 83 20.69 2.73 11.22
N MET A 84 19.59 2.77 11.98
CA MET A 84 19.51 2.31 13.37
C MET A 84 18.93 0.90 13.48
N GLU A 85 18.48 0.31 12.37
CA GLU A 85 17.99 -1.07 12.32
C GLU A 85 18.91 -1.98 11.49
N PRO A 86 18.88 -3.30 11.71
CA PRO A 86 19.62 -4.23 10.86
C PRO A 86 19.18 -4.10 9.40
N GLN A 87 20.14 -4.14 8.47
CA GLN A 87 19.87 -4.03 7.04
C GLN A 87 18.81 -5.03 6.54
N SER A 88 18.78 -6.24 7.11
CA SER A 88 17.79 -7.27 6.78
C SER A 88 16.35 -6.86 7.13
N VAL A 89 16.18 -6.08 8.19
CA VAL A 89 14.87 -5.55 8.62
C VAL A 89 14.40 -4.48 7.64
N HIS A 90 15.26 -3.52 7.28
CA HIS A 90 14.93 -2.50 6.27
C HIS A 90 14.58 -3.13 4.92
N THR A 91 15.34 -4.15 4.49
CA THR A 91 15.05 -4.89 3.25
C THR A 91 13.70 -5.63 3.32
N ALA A 92 13.34 -6.19 4.48
CA ALA A 92 12.01 -6.78 4.67
C ALA A 92 10.89 -5.73 4.56
N HIS A 93 11.07 -4.55 5.17
CA HIS A 93 10.11 -3.45 5.07
C HIS A 93 9.92 -3.00 3.61
N ILE A 94 11.01 -2.89 2.82
CA ILE A 94 10.92 -2.60 1.39
C ILE A 94 10.07 -3.66 0.67
N GLN A 95 10.30 -4.95 0.96
CA GLN A 95 9.57 -6.03 0.31
C GLN A 95 8.07 -6.05 0.68
N ASP A 96 7.75 -5.72 1.92
CA ASP A 96 6.36 -5.56 2.37
C ASP A 96 5.69 -4.42 1.59
N MET A 97 6.35 -3.26 1.47
CA MET A 97 5.83 -2.13 0.71
C MET A 97 5.66 -2.44 -0.78
N LYS A 98 6.59 -3.19 -1.40
CA LYS A 98 6.44 -3.68 -2.78
C LYS A 98 5.20 -4.57 -2.92
N SER A 99 4.98 -5.48 -1.97
CA SER A 99 3.82 -6.37 -1.95
C SER A 99 2.51 -5.59 -1.84
N ILE A 100 2.45 -4.61 -0.94
CA ILE A 100 1.29 -3.71 -0.79
C ILE A 100 1.00 -2.99 -2.10
N VAL A 101 2.01 -2.35 -2.72
CA VAL A 101 1.84 -1.65 -4.00
C VAL A 101 1.39 -2.60 -5.11
N GLY A 102 1.92 -3.82 -5.13
CA GLY A 102 1.51 -4.87 -6.07
C GLY A 102 0.02 -5.22 -5.96
N GLU A 103 -0.50 -5.36 -4.75
CA GLU A 103 -1.93 -5.59 -4.52
C GLU A 103 -2.78 -4.36 -4.84
N VAL A 104 -2.37 -3.18 -4.37
CA VAL A 104 -3.07 -1.90 -4.62
C VAL A 104 -3.19 -1.59 -6.11
N ASN A 105 -2.19 -1.97 -6.91
CA ASN A 105 -2.24 -1.78 -8.36
C ASN A 105 -3.34 -2.63 -9.05
N LYS A 106 -3.85 -3.69 -8.41
CA LYS A 106 -4.97 -4.49 -8.90
C LYS A 106 -6.32 -3.77 -8.72
N PHE A 107 -6.38 -2.71 -7.91
CA PHE A 107 -7.62 -2.01 -7.57
C PHE A 107 -8.09 -1.12 -8.73
N LYS A 108 -8.87 -1.66 -9.67
CA LYS A 108 -9.21 -0.94 -10.92
C LYS A 108 -9.96 0.39 -10.73
N LYS A 109 -10.73 0.52 -9.64
CA LYS A 109 -11.52 1.73 -9.32
C LYS A 109 -10.80 2.74 -8.42
N LEU A 110 -9.58 2.44 -7.99
CA LEU A 110 -8.83 3.32 -7.11
C LEU A 110 -8.36 4.57 -7.89
N GLU A 111 -8.68 5.74 -7.35
CA GLU A 111 -8.45 7.05 -7.97
C GLU A 111 -7.29 7.76 -7.26
N VAL A 112 -7.23 7.65 -5.92
CA VAL A 112 -6.29 8.40 -5.09
C VAL A 112 -5.64 7.52 -4.03
N VAL A 113 -4.31 7.64 -3.88
CA VAL A 113 -3.57 7.12 -2.72
C VAL A 113 -3.00 8.29 -1.93
N ARG A 114 -3.34 8.33 -0.65
CA ARG A 114 -2.87 9.34 0.32
C ARG A 114 -1.92 8.64 1.27
N VAL A 115 -0.64 8.91 1.14
CA VAL A 115 0.40 8.37 2.03
C VAL A 115 0.65 9.39 3.15
N ARG A 116 0.63 8.90 4.39
CA ARG A 116 0.98 9.68 5.58
C ARG A 116 2.09 8.98 6.34
N MET A 117 3.21 9.67 6.50
CA MET A 117 4.31 9.20 7.35
C MET A 117 4.13 9.74 8.77
N LEU A 118 4.17 8.87 9.77
CA LEU A 118 4.40 9.28 11.15
C LEU A 118 5.92 9.26 11.38
N ILE A 119 6.47 10.40 11.78
CA ILE A 119 7.91 10.55 12.03
C ILE A 119 8.14 10.97 13.48
N ASP A 120 9.15 10.37 14.11
CA ASP A 120 9.46 10.62 15.54
C ASP A 120 10.30 11.88 15.69
N HIS A 121 11.18 12.11 14.73
CA HIS A 121 12.01 13.31 14.59
C HIS A 121 12.00 13.72 13.12
N CYS A 122 12.15 15.01 12.79
CA CYS A 122 12.11 15.51 11.41
C CYS A 122 13.27 14.92 10.55
N SER A 123 13.08 13.69 10.05
CA SER A 123 14.14 12.84 9.52
C SER A 123 13.69 12.21 8.21
N PHE A 124 14.23 12.72 7.09
CA PHE A 124 14.05 12.14 5.76
C PHE A 124 14.25 10.60 5.72
N PRO A 125 15.25 10.01 6.40
CA PRO A 125 15.40 8.55 6.47
C PRO A 125 14.13 7.78 6.84
N GLN A 126 13.30 8.26 7.78
CA GLN A 126 12.05 7.57 8.16
C GLN A 126 11.02 7.57 7.02
N MET A 127 11.13 8.51 6.08
CA MET A 127 10.20 8.68 4.97
C MET A 127 10.54 7.80 3.77
N LYS A 128 11.68 7.09 3.77
CA LYS A 128 12.13 6.31 2.62
C LYS A 128 11.11 5.29 2.13
N LEU A 129 10.37 4.67 3.03
CA LEU A 129 9.34 3.68 2.66
C LEU A 129 8.17 4.30 1.87
N ALA A 130 7.92 5.61 2.01
CA ALA A 130 6.95 6.32 1.16
C ALA A 130 7.31 6.28 -0.32
N ALA A 131 8.60 6.08 -0.66
CA ALA A 131 9.04 5.96 -2.05
C ALA A 131 8.33 4.82 -2.81
N ALA A 132 7.79 3.82 -2.10
CA ALA A 132 6.96 2.77 -2.69
C ALA A 132 5.79 3.32 -3.52
N MET A 133 5.26 4.50 -3.18
CA MET A 133 4.15 5.11 -3.92
C MET A 133 4.51 5.43 -5.39
N PHE A 134 5.79 5.53 -5.73
CA PHE A 134 6.21 5.70 -7.12
C PHE A 134 5.92 4.47 -7.99
N GLY A 135 5.82 3.28 -7.39
CA GLY A 135 5.42 2.03 -8.05
C GLY A 135 3.92 1.88 -8.31
N LEU A 136 3.10 2.84 -7.87
CA LEU A 136 1.68 2.86 -8.21
C LEU A 136 1.49 3.10 -9.72
N ARG A 137 0.36 2.64 -10.26
CA ARG A 137 -0.03 2.92 -11.66
C ARG A 137 -0.14 4.42 -11.92
N LYS A 138 0.04 4.84 -13.17
CA LYS A 138 0.18 6.25 -13.56
C LYS A 138 -1.10 7.06 -13.36
N GLU A 139 -2.25 6.40 -13.46
CA GLU A 139 -3.59 7.01 -13.39
C GLU A 139 -4.00 7.34 -11.95
N VAL A 140 -3.30 6.77 -10.95
CA VAL A 140 -3.59 7.01 -9.54
C VAL A 140 -2.90 8.28 -9.09
N GLN A 141 -3.70 9.23 -8.59
CA GLN A 141 -3.19 10.43 -7.93
C GLN A 141 -2.53 10.05 -6.61
N ARG A 142 -1.37 10.64 -6.33
CA ARG A 142 -0.55 10.34 -5.16
C ARG A 142 -0.36 11.61 -4.36
N ASN A 143 -0.75 11.56 -3.10
CA ASN A 143 -0.54 12.65 -2.15
C ASN A 143 0.33 12.14 -1.02
N LEU A 144 1.33 12.92 -0.61
CA LEU A 144 2.22 12.57 0.47
C LEU A 144 2.20 13.65 1.56
N GLN A 145 2.10 13.21 2.80
CA GLN A 145 2.19 14.04 3.99
C GLN A 145 3.08 13.36 5.02
N TYR A 146 3.67 14.14 5.91
CA TYR A 146 4.25 13.62 7.14
C TYR A 146 3.68 14.35 8.36
N VAL A 147 3.75 13.69 9.51
CA VAL A 147 3.27 14.23 10.79
C VAL A 147 4.34 13.93 11.83
N VAL A 148 4.82 14.97 12.51
CA VAL A 148 5.61 14.83 13.75
C VAL A 148 4.63 14.81 14.92
N LYS A 149 4.88 13.96 15.93
CA LYS A 149 3.99 13.87 17.10
C LYS A 149 3.82 15.24 17.77
N GLY A 150 2.57 15.70 17.87
CA GLY A 150 2.22 16.99 18.48
C GLY A 150 2.24 18.17 17.50
N GLU A 151 2.52 17.93 16.22
CA GLU A 151 2.52 18.95 15.16
C GLU A 151 1.42 18.67 14.13
N GLU A 152 1.09 19.71 13.35
CA GLU A 152 0.16 19.60 12.23
C GLU A 152 0.78 18.83 11.05
N PRO A 153 -0.02 18.10 10.25
CA PRO A 153 0.47 17.41 9.07
C PRO A 153 1.08 18.37 8.05
N VAL A 154 2.30 18.08 7.63
CA VAL A 154 2.99 18.81 6.56
C VAL A 154 2.78 18.06 5.24
N ARG A 155 2.19 18.75 4.27
CA ARG A 155 2.05 18.24 2.91
C ARG A 155 3.34 18.45 2.13
N ILE A 156 3.69 17.47 1.31
CA ILE A 156 4.83 17.53 0.41
C ILE A 156 4.29 17.69 -1.01
N GLU A 157 4.63 18.80 -1.64
CA GLU A 157 4.20 19.10 -3.00
C GLU A 157 5.08 18.39 -4.03
N GLN A 158 4.57 18.23 -5.24
CA GLN A 158 5.27 17.45 -6.27
C GLN A 158 6.61 18.08 -6.67
N GLU A 159 6.73 19.41 -6.63
CA GLU A 159 7.97 20.12 -6.96
C GLU A 159 9.02 20.09 -5.83
N ASP A 160 8.65 19.69 -4.61
CA ASP A 160 9.54 19.72 -3.45
C ASP A 160 10.78 18.84 -3.65
N ASP A 161 11.92 19.31 -3.16
CA ASP A 161 13.17 18.54 -3.19
C ASP A 161 13.04 17.21 -2.44
N MET A 162 12.15 17.14 -1.45
CA MET A 162 11.83 15.90 -0.76
C MET A 162 11.23 14.84 -1.70
N MET A 163 10.31 15.24 -2.59
CA MET A 163 9.75 14.34 -3.61
C MET A 163 10.82 13.84 -4.58
N LYS A 164 11.73 14.71 -5.03
CA LYS A 164 12.87 14.33 -5.90
C LYS A 164 13.79 13.32 -5.21
N ARG A 165 14.10 13.54 -3.93
CA ARG A 165 14.92 12.62 -3.12
C ARG A 165 14.24 11.26 -2.94
N LEU A 166 12.93 11.22 -2.67
CA LEU A 166 12.18 9.97 -2.58
C LEU A 166 12.11 9.23 -3.91
N PHE A 167 12.02 9.94 -5.03
CA PHE A 167 12.13 9.31 -6.35
C PHE A 167 13.51 8.67 -6.57
N GLY A 168 14.59 9.30 -6.10
CA GLY A 168 15.92 8.69 -6.05
C GLY A 168 15.98 7.43 -5.21
N VAL A 169 15.31 7.41 -4.05
CA VAL A 169 15.18 6.21 -3.21
C VAL A 169 14.42 5.10 -3.95
N TRP A 170 13.29 5.42 -4.59
CA TRP A 170 12.54 4.47 -5.41
C TRP A 170 13.43 3.80 -6.47
N ARG A 171 14.18 4.60 -7.23
CA ARG A 171 15.08 4.07 -8.27
C ARG A 171 16.20 3.17 -7.74
N LYS A 172 16.63 3.36 -6.50
CA LYS A 172 17.78 2.65 -5.91
C LYS A 172 17.36 1.42 -5.10
N GLU A 173 16.26 1.52 -4.35
CA GLU A 173 15.87 0.53 -3.34
C GLU A 173 14.67 -0.31 -3.79
N PHE A 174 13.85 0.19 -4.74
CA PHE A 174 12.59 -0.47 -5.11
C PHE A 174 12.54 -1.04 -6.53
N LEU A 175 13.31 -0.50 -7.48
CA LEU A 175 13.52 -1.12 -8.79
C LEU A 175 14.59 -2.21 -8.70
#